data_AF-A0A0F8W1B3-F1
#
_entry.id   AF-A0A0F8W1B3-F1
#
_cell.length_a   1.000
_cell.length_b   1.000
_cell.length_c   1.000
_cell.angle_alpha   90.00
_cell.angle_beta   90.00
_cell.angle_gamma   90.00
#
_symmetry.space_group_name_H-M   'P 1'
#
loop_
_entity.id
_entity.type
_entity.pdbx_description
1 polymer ?
#
loop_
_entity_poly.entity_id
_entity_poly.type
_entity_poly.pdbx_seq_one_letter_code
_entity_poly.pdbx_strand_id
1 'polypeptide(L)'
;MGALNLDEFSDEELLAQLSKVSDENLLFSWFDPDYPYWWQKAFFDAGAWAKQRLLIAANGTGKSVTVCAELAMHVSGRYPPWWKGVRFDYGGWECWIGSIDNDMQKRGPQRALLGRDLEQLGTGLIPKDVIAKDPELRQAGVKSVVDTMVINHASGTPVTMKWLTFEQGWRKWQSGDPKIVLWDEEPREGEAGQDEILSEVLTRLVRNDGIFIAGYTPLLGETQLTKHFMHSTNEKVWHIGATWDDAPHMDPEAKRLIESQYPEHQKDARTKGIPMLGQGRIFRSSESSILVDPYEIPDHWARICGIDFGLAHPAAAAWLAWNRD
;
A
#
# COMPACT_ATOMS: atom_id res chain seq x y z
N MET A 1 -38.29 -1.19 -2.57
CA MET A 1 -38.20 -2.64 -2.81
C MET A 1 -38.62 -3.33 -1.53
N GLY A 2 -39.50 -4.34 -1.61
CA GLY A 2 -40.05 -5.02 -0.44
C GLY A 2 -38.93 -5.64 0.40
N ALA A 3 -39.02 -5.48 1.72
CA ALA A 3 -38.15 -6.18 2.64
C ALA A 3 -38.29 -7.69 2.40
N LEU A 4 -37.18 -8.37 2.12
CA LEU A 4 -37.14 -9.83 2.04
C LEU A 4 -37.55 -10.38 3.41
N ASN A 5 -38.61 -11.19 3.42
CA ASN A 5 -39.11 -11.83 4.62
C ASN A 5 -38.21 -13.03 4.94
N LEU A 6 -37.31 -12.87 5.91
CA LEU A 6 -36.29 -13.87 6.25
C LEU A 6 -36.89 -15.16 6.84
N ASP A 7 -38.17 -15.15 7.22
CA ASP A 7 -38.90 -16.31 7.76
C ASP A 7 -39.29 -17.35 6.70
N GLU A 8 -39.10 -17.08 5.40
CA GLU A 8 -39.46 -18.00 4.31
C GLU A 8 -38.33 -18.95 3.87
N PHE A 9 -37.12 -18.78 4.39
CA PHE A 9 -35.96 -19.60 4.04
C PHE A 9 -35.58 -20.51 5.20
N SER A 10 -35.30 -21.78 4.90
CA SER A 10 -34.68 -22.67 5.87
C SER A 10 -33.25 -22.20 6.21
N ASP A 11 -32.76 -22.54 7.40
CA ASP A 11 -31.38 -22.22 7.81
C ASP A 11 -30.34 -22.74 6.80
N GLU A 12 -30.62 -23.87 6.15
CA GLU A 12 -29.78 -24.46 5.10
C GLU A 12 -29.77 -23.63 3.81
N GLU A 13 -30.91 -23.05 3.41
CA GLU A 13 -31.02 -22.15 2.26
C GLU A 13 -30.38 -20.79 2.51
N LEU A 14 -30.50 -20.27 3.73
CA LEU A 14 -29.80 -19.06 4.18
C LEU A 14 -28.29 -19.28 4.19
N LEU A 15 -27.82 -20.41 4.72
CA LEU A 15 -26.41 -20.78 4.72
C LEU A 15 -25.86 -20.97 3.30
N ALA A 16 -26.63 -21.60 2.40
CA ALA A 16 -26.23 -21.76 1.00
C ALA A 16 -26.21 -20.43 0.23
N GLN A 17 -27.13 -19.51 0.51
CA GLN A 17 -27.09 -18.16 -0.07
C GLN A 17 -25.93 -17.34 0.50
N LEU A 18 -25.67 -17.43 1.81
CA LEU A 18 -24.52 -16.79 2.44
C LEU A 18 -23.19 -17.35 1.93
N SER A 19 -23.10 -18.67 1.70
CA SER A 19 -21.89 -19.28 1.11
C SER A 19 -21.72 -18.85 -0.35
N LYS A 20 -22.80 -18.74 -1.12
CA LYS A 20 -22.74 -18.29 -2.52
C LYS A 20 -22.36 -16.81 -2.64
N VAL A 21 -22.83 -15.97 -1.70
CA VAL A 21 -22.40 -14.57 -1.58
C VAL A 21 -20.94 -14.47 -1.09
N SER A 22 -20.48 -15.37 -0.22
CA SER A 22 -19.08 -15.42 0.22
C SER A 22 -18.12 -15.96 -0.83
N ASP A 23 -18.60 -16.84 -1.72
CA ASP A 23 -17.82 -17.39 -2.84
C ASP A 23 -17.68 -16.40 -4.01
N GLU A 24 -18.60 -15.43 -4.11
CA GLU A 24 -18.59 -14.43 -5.18
C GLU A 24 -17.87 -13.13 -4.80
N ASN A 25 -17.81 -12.72 -3.52
CA ASN A 25 -17.21 -11.44 -3.10
C ASN A 25 -16.04 -11.59 -2.11
N LEU A 26 -14.89 -10.97 -2.44
CA LEU A 26 -13.65 -11.11 -1.67
C LEU A 26 -13.65 -10.42 -0.30
N LEU A 27 -14.59 -9.51 0.00
CA LEU A 27 -14.61 -8.81 1.28
C LEU A 27 -14.95 -9.75 2.44
N PHE A 28 -15.88 -10.67 2.22
CA PHE A 28 -16.42 -11.50 3.29
C PHE A 28 -15.44 -12.57 3.76
N SER A 29 -14.41 -12.91 2.98
CA SER A 29 -13.31 -13.72 3.49
C SER A 29 -12.62 -13.07 4.70
N TRP A 30 -12.56 -11.73 4.74
CA TRP A 30 -12.02 -10.99 5.88
C TRP A 30 -12.94 -10.98 7.10
N PHE A 31 -14.15 -11.55 7.03
CA PHE A 31 -15.03 -11.68 8.21
C PHE A 31 -14.66 -12.87 9.08
N ASP A 32 -13.94 -13.84 8.51
CA ASP A 32 -13.26 -14.88 9.26
C ASP A 32 -12.04 -14.28 10.00
N PRO A 33 -11.95 -14.36 11.34
CA PRO A 33 -10.80 -13.86 12.11
C PRO A 33 -9.47 -14.56 11.78
N ASP A 34 -9.50 -15.76 11.21
CA ASP A 34 -8.29 -16.53 10.88
C ASP A 34 -7.80 -16.29 9.44
N TYR A 35 -8.58 -15.57 8.62
CA TYR A 35 -8.21 -15.23 7.25
C TYR A 35 -7.04 -14.24 7.13
N PRO A 36 -7.01 -13.10 7.87
CA PRO A 36 -5.93 -12.14 7.76
C PRO A 36 -4.63 -12.67 8.40
N TYR A 37 -3.50 -12.40 7.76
CA TYR A 37 -2.20 -12.58 8.39
C TYR A 37 -2.02 -11.65 9.58
N TRP A 38 -1.16 -12.04 10.51
CA TRP A 38 -0.92 -11.31 11.76
C TRP A 38 -0.57 -9.82 11.50
N TRP A 39 0.22 -9.54 10.46
CA TRP A 39 0.63 -8.17 10.11
C TRP A 39 -0.50 -7.38 9.44
N GLN A 40 -1.37 -8.03 8.67
CA GLN A 40 -2.56 -7.41 8.09
C GLN A 40 -3.51 -6.98 9.21
N LYS A 41 -3.72 -7.88 10.17
CA LYS A 41 -4.51 -7.58 11.37
C LYS A 41 -3.89 -6.46 12.20
N ALA A 42 -2.58 -6.47 12.40
CA ALA A 42 -1.87 -5.40 13.09
C ALA A 42 -2.02 -4.05 12.36
N PHE A 43 -1.98 -4.07 11.03
CA PHE A 43 -2.21 -2.88 10.20
C PHE A 43 -3.61 -2.28 10.41
N PHE A 44 -4.65 -3.11 10.39
CA PHE A 44 -6.03 -2.70 10.65
C PHE A 44 -6.23 -2.21 12.09
N ASP A 45 -5.71 -2.95 13.07
CA ASP A 45 -5.82 -2.61 14.49
C ASP A 45 -5.11 -1.26 14.78
N ALA A 46 -4.02 -0.95 14.09
CA ALA A 46 -3.34 0.34 14.20
C ALA A 46 -4.21 1.53 13.76
N GLY A 47 -5.23 1.30 12.91
CA GLY A 47 -6.19 2.31 12.49
C GLY A 47 -7.03 2.88 13.64
N ALA A 48 -7.00 2.27 14.82
CA ALA A 48 -7.66 2.80 16.02
C ALA A 48 -6.99 4.08 16.55
N TRP A 49 -5.69 4.27 16.28
CA TRP A 49 -4.91 5.36 16.86
C TRP A 49 -4.03 6.10 15.84
N ALA A 50 -3.59 5.44 14.76
CA ALA A 50 -2.78 6.06 13.72
C ALA A 50 -3.66 6.66 12.62
N LYS A 51 -3.53 7.98 12.39
CA LYS A 51 -4.25 8.70 11.34
C LYS A 51 -3.61 8.49 9.96
N GLN A 52 -2.32 8.19 9.94
CA GLN A 52 -1.58 7.93 8.72
C GLN A 52 -0.87 6.60 8.90
N ARG A 53 -1.08 5.68 7.96
CA ARG A 53 -0.51 4.33 8.00
C ARG A 53 0.14 3.95 6.70
N LEU A 54 1.35 3.41 6.80
CA LEU A 54 2.10 2.84 5.68
C LEU A 54 2.31 1.34 5.88
N LEU A 55 1.92 0.57 4.87
CA LEU A 55 2.32 -0.81 4.69
C LEU A 55 3.50 -0.88 3.71
N ILE A 56 4.72 -0.94 4.24
CA ILE A 56 5.97 -0.97 3.46
C ILE A 56 6.48 -2.42 3.40
N ALA A 57 6.12 -3.13 2.33
CA ALA A 57 6.23 -4.59 2.30
C ALA A 57 6.84 -5.12 1.00
N ALA A 58 7.29 -6.37 1.07
CA ALA A 58 7.81 -7.10 -0.08
C ALA A 58 6.76 -7.32 -1.18
N ASN A 59 7.22 -7.65 -2.39
CA ASN A 59 6.35 -7.95 -3.51
C ASN A 59 5.57 -9.25 -3.28
N GLY A 60 4.29 -9.25 -3.65
CA GLY A 60 3.47 -10.47 -3.60
C GLY A 60 2.97 -10.85 -2.20
N THR A 61 3.27 -10.09 -1.15
CA THR A 61 2.82 -10.40 0.23
C THR A 61 1.32 -10.25 0.45
N GLY A 62 0.60 -9.58 -0.46
CA GLY A 62 -0.80 -9.22 -0.29
C GLY A 62 -1.02 -7.77 0.17
N LYS A 63 0.00 -6.91 0.04
CA LYS A 63 -0.09 -5.49 0.45
C LYS A 63 -1.27 -4.72 -0.17
N SER A 64 -1.44 -4.80 -1.49
CA SER A 64 -2.47 -4.07 -2.23
C SER A 64 -3.89 -4.51 -1.86
N VAL A 65 -4.10 -5.83 -1.71
CA VAL A 65 -5.42 -6.35 -1.28
C VAL A 65 -5.73 -5.95 0.16
N THR A 66 -4.72 -5.85 1.03
CA THR A 66 -4.88 -5.44 2.43
C THR A 66 -5.39 -4.01 2.54
N VAL A 67 -4.69 -3.06 1.90
CA VAL A 67 -5.07 -1.64 1.96
C VAL A 67 -6.41 -1.38 1.25
N CYS A 68 -6.71 -2.11 0.18
CA CYS A 68 -8.01 -2.06 -0.49
C CYS A 68 -9.14 -2.68 0.34
N ALA A 69 -8.87 -3.74 1.12
CA ALA A 69 -9.87 -4.39 1.96
C ALA A 69 -10.33 -3.45 3.08
N GLU A 70 -9.40 -2.74 3.71
CA GLU A 70 -9.74 -1.70 4.68
C GLU A 70 -10.57 -0.57 4.06
N LEU A 71 -10.18 -0.09 2.87
CA LEU A 71 -10.99 0.91 2.17
C LEU A 71 -12.41 0.38 1.89
N ALA A 72 -12.53 -0.87 1.43
CA ALA A 72 -13.82 -1.49 1.15
C ALA A 72 -14.72 -1.60 2.39
N MET A 73 -14.15 -1.95 3.55
CA MET A 73 -14.86 -1.94 4.83
C MET A 73 -15.34 -0.52 5.19
N HIS A 74 -14.48 0.48 5.01
CA HIS A 74 -14.83 1.87 5.28
C HIS A 74 -15.93 2.41 4.37
N VAL A 75 -15.86 2.20 3.06
CA VAL A 75 -16.84 2.76 2.12
C VAL A 75 -18.18 2.02 2.14
N SER A 76 -18.17 0.73 2.49
CA SER A 76 -19.42 -0.04 2.66
C SER A 76 -20.04 0.16 4.04
N GLY A 77 -19.25 0.55 5.04
CA GLY A 77 -19.66 0.54 6.45
C GLY A 77 -19.78 -0.87 7.04
N ARG A 78 -19.25 -1.88 6.35
CA ARG A 78 -19.30 -3.29 6.76
C ARG A 78 -17.96 -3.69 7.32
N TYR A 79 -17.93 -3.97 8.62
CA TYR A 79 -16.72 -4.32 9.33
C TYR A 79 -16.84 -5.71 9.92
N PRO A 80 -15.75 -6.49 9.92
CA PRO A 80 -15.77 -7.79 10.55
C PRO A 80 -15.93 -7.65 12.08
N PRO A 81 -16.49 -8.67 12.77
CA PRO A 81 -16.71 -8.61 14.22
C PRO A 81 -15.42 -8.39 15.02
N TRP A 82 -14.28 -8.85 14.50
CA TRP A 82 -12.97 -8.70 15.13
C TRP A 82 -12.30 -7.34 14.91
N TRP A 83 -12.88 -6.46 14.07
CA TRP A 83 -12.29 -5.16 13.69
C TRP A 83 -12.12 -4.23 14.89
N LYS A 84 -10.86 -3.83 15.15
CA LYS A 84 -10.51 -2.86 16.22
C LYS A 84 -10.14 -1.48 15.70
N GLY A 85 -9.92 -1.33 14.39
CA GLY A 85 -9.59 -0.04 13.78
C GLY A 85 -10.74 0.96 13.88
N VAL A 86 -10.50 2.18 13.37
CA VAL A 86 -11.56 3.20 13.29
C VAL A 86 -12.75 2.68 12.48
N ARG A 87 -13.97 3.06 12.89
CA ARG A 87 -15.20 2.82 12.14
C ARG A 87 -15.78 4.14 11.69
N PHE A 88 -16.21 4.20 10.45
CA PHE A 88 -17.02 5.29 9.91
C PHE A 88 -18.48 4.84 9.92
N ASP A 89 -19.23 5.22 10.96
CA ASP A 89 -20.64 4.84 11.12
C ASP A 89 -21.60 5.81 10.40
N TYR A 90 -21.05 6.63 9.49
CA TYR A 90 -21.76 7.64 8.71
C TYR A 90 -21.15 7.72 7.31
N GLY A 91 -21.98 8.09 6.33
CA GLY A 91 -21.55 8.37 4.95
C GLY A 91 -21.56 9.87 4.63
N GLY A 92 -21.75 10.23 3.36
CA GLY A 92 -21.78 11.63 2.91
C GLY A 92 -20.40 12.27 2.72
N TRP A 93 -19.36 11.44 2.64
CA TRP A 93 -17.98 11.84 2.39
C TRP A 93 -17.44 11.21 1.12
N GLU A 94 -16.26 11.65 0.70
CA GLU A 94 -15.53 11.06 -0.42
C GLU A 94 -14.19 10.44 0.01
N CYS A 95 -13.72 9.45 -0.74
CA CYS A 95 -12.36 8.94 -0.63
C CYS A 95 -11.63 9.02 -1.96
N TRP A 96 -10.31 9.18 -1.90
CA TRP A 96 -9.45 9.18 -3.08
C TRP A 96 -8.58 7.94 -3.12
N ILE A 97 -8.51 7.31 -4.29
CA ILE A 97 -7.69 6.14 -4.56
C ILE A 97 -6.60 6.55 -5.56
N GLY A 98 -5.37 6.67 -5.08
CA GLY A 98 -4.19 6.99 -5.87
C GLY A 98 -3.61 5.77 -6.56
N SER A 99 -3.12 5.98 -7.78
CA SER A 99 -2.35 5.01 -8.55
C SER A 99 -1.33 5.73 -9.41
N ILE A 100 -0.30 5.03 -9.87
CA ILE A 100 0.75 5.61 -10.72
C ILE A 100 0.17 6.23 -12.00
N ASP A 101 -0.50 5.42 -12.81
CA ASP A 101 -1.11 5.79 -14.08
C ASP A 101 -2.42 5.02 -14.29
N ASN A 102 -3.15 5.32 -15.37
CA ASN A 102 -4.43 4.68 -15.65
C ASN A 102 -4.33 3.15 -15.85
N ASP A 103 -3.19 2.64 -16.34
CA ASP A 103 -2.98 1.21 -16.55
C ASP A 103 -2.74 0.48 -15.22
N MET A 104 -1.91 1.05 -14.36
CA MET A 104 -1.65 0.55 -13.00
C MET A 104 -2.92 0.64 -12.15
N GLN A 105 -3.71 1.71 -12.29
CA GLN A 105 -5.01 1.82 -11.63
C GLN A 105 -5.90 0.61 -11.93
N LYS A 106 -6.04 0.25 -13.22
CA LYS A 106 -6.85 -0.89 -13.65
C LYS A 106 -6.34 -2.23 -13.16
N ARG A 107 -5.02 -2.42 -13.07
CA ARG A 107 -4.40 -3.71 -12.70
C ARG A 107 -4.27 -3.89 -11.20
N GLY A 108 -4.12 -2.80 -10.45
CA GLY A 108 -3.97 -2.76 -9.01
C GLY A 108 -5.31 -2.47 -8.32
N PRO A 109 -5.53 -1.26 -7.78
CA PRO A 109 -6.60 -1.03 -6.82
C PRO A 109 -8.00 -1.12 -7.45
N GLN A 110 -8.19 -0.73 -8.71
CA GLN A 110 -9.50 -0.90 -9.37
C GLN A 110 -9.86 -2.38 -9.49
N ARG A 111 -8.91 -3.25 -9.86
CA ARG A 111 -9.14 -4.69 -9.95
C ARG A 111 -9.43 -5.29 -8.57
N ALA A 112 -8.64 -4.92 -7.56
CA ALA A 112 -8.83 -5.41 -6.20
C ALA A 112 -10.22 -5.04 -5.64
N LEU A 113 -10.65 -3.79 -5.86
CA LEU A 113 -11.93 -3.29 -5.36
C LEU A 113 -13.11 -3.80 -6.18
N LEU A 114 -13.02 -3.81 -7.51
CA LEU A 114 -14.19 -3.97 -8.38
C LEU A 114 -14.29 -5.35 -9.07
N GLY A 115 -13.22 -6.15 -9.03
CA GLY A 115 -13.13 -7.43 -9.73
C GLY A 115 -12.26 -7.36 -10.98
N ARG A 116 -12.18 -8.47 -11.73
CA ARG A 116 -11.28 -8.60 -12.89
C ARG A 116 -11.54 -7.56 -13.99
N ASP A 117 -12.81 -7.20 -14.18
CA ASP A 117 -13.31 -6.20 -15.13
C ASP A 117 -14.65 -5.65 -14.63
N LEU A 118 -15.22 -4.69 -15.36
CA LEU A 118 -16.49 -4.04 -15.00
C LEU A 118 -17.73 -4.88 -15.33
N GLU A 119 -17.60 -6.00 -16.04
CA GLU A 119 -18.72 -6.94 -16.24
C GLU A 119 -18.92 -7.80 -14.98
N GLN A 120 -17.84 -8.01 -14.22
CA GLN A 120 -17.79 -8.78 -12.99
C GLN A 120 -17.88 -7.90 -11.73
N LEU A 121 -18.56 -6.75 -11.81
CA LEU A 121 -18.79 -5.89 -10.64
C LEU A 121 -19.43 -6.67 -9.49
N GLY A 122 -18.86 -6.48 -8.30
CA GLY A 122 -19.24 -7.20 -7.10
C GLY A 122 -18.37 -8.40 -6.76
N THR A 123 -17.45 -8.80 -7.64
CA THR A 123 -16.52 -9.92 -7.39
C THR A 123 -15.23 -9.51 -6.70
N GLY A 124 -14.91 -8.21 -6.69
CA GLY A 124 -13.79 -7.66 -5.93
C GLY A 124 -14.10 -7.52 -4.45
N LEU A 125 -13.41 -6.60 -3.78
CA LEU A 125 -13.64 -6.27 -2.37
C LEU A 125 -14.87 -5.38 -2.13
N ILE A 126 -15.45 -4.76 -3.16
CA ILE A 126 -16.68 -3.99 -3.03
C ILE A 126 -17.87 -4.90 -3.38
N PRO A 127 -18.76 -5.22 -2.42
CA PRO A 127 -19.95 -6.03 -2.67
C PRO A 127 -20.88 -5.41 -3.71
N LYS A 128 -21.50 -6.26 -4.55
CA LYS A 128 -22.39 -5.80 -5.62
C LYS A 128 -23.57 -4.97 -5.10
N ASP A 129 -24.11 -5.38 -3.96
CA ASP A 129 -25.32 -4.81 -3.37
C ASP A 129 -25.11 -3.41 -2.78
N VAL A 130 -23.86 -2.99 -2.55
CA VAL A 130 -23.55 -1.62 -2.13
C VAL A 130 -23.26 -0.68 -3.31
N ILE A 131 -23.19 -1.19 -4.55
CA ILE A 131 -22.92 -0.35 -5.73
C ILE A 131 -24.20 0.43 -6.08
N ALA A 132 -24.17 1.75 -5.93
CA ALA A 132 -25.38 2.57 -6.12
C ALA A 132 -25.78 2.73 -7.60
N LYS A 133 -24.78 2.78 -8.49
CA LYS A 133 -24.94 2.95 -9.94
C LYS A 133 -23.68 2.48 -10.66
N ASP A 134 -23.77 2.37 -11.98
CA ASP A 134 -22.60 2.06 -12.81
C ASP A 134 -21.48 3.09 -12.60
N PRO A 135 -20.20 2.66 -12.60
CA PRO A 135 -19.06 3.56 -12.45
C PRO A 135 -18.98 4.59 -13.58
N GLU A 136 -18.64 5.83 -13.22
CA GLU A 136 -18.31 6.86 -14.19
C GLU A 136 -16.90 6.63 -14.72
N LEU A 137 -16.74 6.62 -16.04
CA LEU A 137 -15.48 6.27 -16.69
C LEU A 137 -14.70 7.50 -17.16
N ARG A 138 -13.38 7.45 -17.00
CA ARG A 138 -12.46 8.47 -17.49
C ARG A 138 -12.21 8.30 -18.99
N GLN A 139 -12.24 9.40 -19.73
CA GLN A 139 -11.71 9.45 -21.10
C GLN A 139 -10.17 9.57 -21.04
N ALA A 140 -9.48 8.44 -20.99
CA ALA A 140 -8.04 8.37 -20.68
C ALA A 140 -7.19 7.66 -21.75
N GLY A 141 -7.71 7.46 -22.96
CA GLY A 141 -7.06 6.64 -24.00
C GLY A 141 -7.04 5.13 -23.72
N VAL A 142 -7.16 4.72 -22.45
CA VAL A 142 -7.37 3.35 -22.00
C VAL A 142 -8.85 3.13 -21.70
N LYS A 143 -9.44 2.05 -22.21
CA LYS A 143 -10.87 1.72 -21.96
C LYS A 143 -11.09 1.27 -20.52
N SER A 144 -12.28 1.55 -19.98
CA SER A 144 -12.75 1.04 -18.68
C SER A 144 -11.89 1.46 -17.48
N VAL A 145 -11.36 2.68 -17.53
CA VAL A 145 -10.72 3.33 -16.39
C VAL A 145 -11.81 4.02 -15.59
N VAL A 146 -12.01 3.62 -14.34
CA VAL A 146 -13.00 4.25 -13.46
C VAL A 146 -12.47 5.60 -13.01
N ASP A 147 -13.31 6.63 -13.07
CA ASP A 147 -13.03 7.94 -12.50
C ASP A 147 -13.71 8.08 -11.14
N THR A 148 -15.01 7.84 -11.09
CA THR A 148 -15.84 8.04 -9.90
C THR A 148 -16.87 6.91 -9.75
N MET A 149 -17.16 6.53 -8.52
CA MET A 149 -18.18 5.53 -8.18
C MET A 149 -18.90 5.94 -6.89
N VAL A 150 -20.20 5.62 -6.79
CA VAL A 150 -21.00 5.91 -5.59
C VAL A 150 -21.39 4.61 -4.91
N ILE A 151 -21.14 4.54 -3.60
CA ILE A 151 -21.41 3.37 -2.76
C ILE A 151 -22.51 3.70 -1.75
N ASN A 152 -23.50 2.82 -1.65
CA ASN A 152 -24.51 2.85 -0.61
C ASN A 152 -23.89 2.35 0.70
N HIS A 153 -23.48 3.30 1.55
CA HIS A 153 -22.92 3.01 2.86
C HIS A 153 -24.00 2.48 3.83
N ALA A 154 -23.62 1.60 4.75
CA ALA A 154 -24.53 0.99 5.73
C ALA A 154 -25.31 2.00 6.60
N SER A 155 -24.80 3.22 6.76
CA SER A 155 -25.49 4.31 7.47
C SER A 155 -26.69 4.90 6.70
N GLY A 156 -26.92 4.50 5.46
CA GLY A 156 -27.97 5.02 4.57
C GLY A 156 -27.61 6.29 3.80
N THR A 157 -26.48 6.92 4.09
CA THR A 157 -25.97 8.08 3.33
C THR A 157 -24.87 7.62 2.38
N PRO A 158 -24.97 7.80 1.05
CA PRO A 158 -23.95 7.30 0.14
C PRO A 158 -22.57 7.95 0.35
N VAL A 159 -21.52 7.24 -0.08
CA VAL A 159 -20.14 7.75 -0.13
C VAL A 159 -19.62 7.74 -1.56
N THR A 160 -18.71 8.66 -1.87
CA THR A 160 -18.14 8.79 -3.21
C THR A 160 -16.70 8.28 -3.24
N MET A 161 -16.41 7.33 -4.12
CA MET A 161 -15.06 6.87 -4.41
C MET A 161 -14.54 7.57 -5.66
N LYS A 162 -13.37 8.21 -5.58
CA LYS A 162 -12.70 8.85 -6.73
C LYS A 162 -11.34 8.23 -6.95
N TRP A 163 -11.05 7.79 -8.16
CA TRP A 163 -9.72 7.35 -8.54
C TRP A 163 -8.95 8.53 -9.10
N LEU A 164 -7.69 8.68 -8.71
CA LEU A 164 -6.77 9.71 -9.18
C LEU A 164 -5.45 9.05 -9.56
N THR A 165 -4.77 9.59 -10.57
CA THR A 165 -3.45 9.08 -10.95
C THR A 165 -2.36 10.12 -10.68
N PHE A 166 -1.18 9.67 -10.28
CA PHE A 166 -0.04 10.55 -9.99
C PHE A 166 0.44 11.28 -11.25
N GLU A 167 0.36 10.64 -12.43
CA GLU A 167 0.64 11.26 -13.74
C GLU A 167 -0.20 12.52 -14.05
N GLN A 168 -1.36 12.71 -13.39
CA GLN A 168 -2.19 13.90 -13.55
C GLN A 168 -1.59 15.13 -12.83
N GLY A 169 -0.57 14.92 -12.01
CA GLY A 169 0.14 15.93 -11.25
C GLY A 169 -0.63 16.46 -10.04
N TRP A 170 0.10 17.14 -9.17
CA TRP A 170 -0.39 17.66 -7.88
C TRP A 170 -1.64 18.55 -7.98
N ARG A 171 -1.84 19.28 -9.08
CA ARG A 171 -3.02 20.13 -9.29
C ARG A 171 -4.33 19.35 -9.23
N LYS A 172 -4.33 18.08 -9.63
CA LYS A 172 -5.52 17.23 -9.56
C LYS A 172 -5.93 16.92 -8.13
N TRP A 173 -4.96 16.91 -7.21
CA TRP A 173 -5.13 16.66 -5.78
C TRP A 173 -5.53 17.93 -5.03
N GLN A 174 -5.78 19.04 -5.72
CA GLN A 174 -6.06 20.32 -5.08
C GLN A 174 -7.54 20.54 -4.72
N SER A 175 -8.46 19.78 -5.30
CA SER A 175 -9.89 20.07 -5.20
C SER A 175 -10.66 18.90 -4.60
N GLY A 176 -11.44 19.18 -3.56
CA GLY A 176 -12.25 18.21 -2.82
C GLY A 176 -11.81 18.03 -1.37
N ASP A 177 -12.60 17.26 -0.64
CA ASP A 177 -12.56 17.14 0.81
C ASP A 177 -12.60 15.65 1.22
N PRO A 178 -11.54 14.88 0.91
CA PRO A 178 -11.52 13.46 1.17
C PRO A 178 -11.48 13.17 2.67
N LYS A 179 -12.27 12.18 3.09
CA LYS A 179 -12.18 11.59 4.44
C LYS A 179 -11.12 10.50 4.51
N ILE A 180 -10.87 9.82 3.39
CA ILE A 180 -9.88 8.75 3.27
C ILE A 180 -9.08 9.00 1.99
N VAL A 181 -7.76 8.92 2.08
CA VAL A 181 -6.90 8.81 0.90
C VAL A 181 -6.13 7.50 0.99
N LEU A 182 -6.27 6.68 -0.04
CA LEU A 182 -5.56 5.40 -0.21
C LEU A 182 -4.58 5.53 -1.37
N TRP A 183 -3.30 5.21 -1.16
CA TRP A 183 -2.32 5.03 -2.24
C TRP A 183 -1.89 3.56 -2.33
N ASP A 184 -2.15 2.92 -3.47
CA ASP A 184 -1.59 1.61 -3.81
C ASP A 184 -0.42 1.85 -4.79
N GLU A 185 0.80 1.63 -4.29
CA GLU A 185 2.08 2.11 -4.84
C GLU A 185 2.38 3.61 -4.60
N GLU A 186 3.65 3.99 -4.72
CA GLU A 186 4.13 5.37 -4.62
C GLU A 186 4.27 6.04 -6.00
N PRO A 187 4.26 7.39 -6.08
CA PRO A 187 4.58 8.12 -7.32
C PRO A 187 5.94 7.72 -7.90
N ARG A 188 6.11 7.76 -9.23
CA ARG A 188 7.38 7.35 -9.87
C ARG A 188 8.50 8.36 -9.62
N GLU A 189 9.73 7.86 -9.64
CA GLU A 189 10.93 8.69 -9.67
C GLU A 189 10.89 9.71 -10.83
N GLY A 190 11.14 10.99 -10.52
CA GLY A 190 11.16 12.06 -11.52
C GLY A 190 9.79 12.62 -11.90
N GLU A 191 8.70 12.11 -11.33
CA GLU A 191 7.43 12.85 -11.32
C GLU A 191 7.60 14.05 -10.39
N ALA A 192 7.89 15.21 -10.98
CA ALA A 192 7.85 16.50 -10.30
C ALA A 192 6.46 16.64 -9.66
N GLY A 193 6.36 16.41 -8.35
CA GLY A 193 5.07 16.34 -7.70
C GLY A 193 4.92 15.37 -6.53
N GLN A 194 5.80 14.41 -6.23
CA GLN A 194 5.54 13.48 -5.12
C GLN A 194 5.31 14.24 -3.80
N ASP A 195 6.19 15.20 -3.51
CA ASP A 195 6.14 16.03 -2.31
C ASP A 195 4.94 16.95 -2.33
N GLU A 196 4.63 17.53 -3.50
CA GLU A 196 3.49 18.40 -3.69
C GLU A 196 2.16 17.62 -3.55
N ILE A 197 2.05 16.43 -4.15
CA ILE A 197 0.89 15.55 -4.05
C ILE A 197 0.69 15.12 -2.59
N LEU A 198 1.76 14.69 -1.90
CA LEU A 198 1.69 14.32 -0.49
C LEU A 198 1.26 15.52 0.36
N SER A 199 1.86 16.70 0.15
CA SER A 199 1.52 17.93 0.87
C SER A 199 0.06 18.34 0.67
N GLU A 200 -0.46 18.24 -0.56
CA GLU A 200 -1.87 18.50 -0.84
C GLU A 200 -2.77 17.46 -0.14
N VAL A 201 -2.45 16.17 -0.20
CA VAL A 201 -3.22 15.13 0.51
C VAL A 201 -3.27 15.39 2.02
N LEU A 202 -2.12 15.62 2.65
CA LEU A 202 -2.04 15.86 4.09
C LEU A 202 -2.82 17.12 4.50
N THR A 203 -2.74 18.20 3.70
CA THR A 203 -3.49 19.43 3.94
C THR A 203 -5.00 19.20 4.02
N ARG A 204 -5.53 18.32 3.18
CA ARG A 204 -6.97 18.00 3.13
C ARG A 204 -7.42 17.09 4.25
N LEU A 205 -6.62 16.08 4.56
CA LEU A 205 -6.93 15.15 5.65
C LEU A 205 -6.93 15.86 7.01
N VAL A 206 -6.04 16.83 7.23
CA VAL A 206 -6.05 17.65 8.45
C VAL A 206 -7.35 18.45 8.59
N ARG A 207 -7.88 19.01 7.49
CA ARG A 207 -9.13 19.81 7.52
C ARG A 207 -10.37 18.97 7.84
N ASN A 208 -10.38 17.70 7.41
CA ASN A 208 -11.55 16.82 7.51
C ASN A 208 -11.41 15.73 8.57
N ASP A 209 -10.37 15.81 9.42
CA ASP A 209 -9.96 14.75 10.36
C ASP A 209 -9.93 13.35 9.69
N GLY A 210 -9.40 13.31 8.47
CA GLY A 210 -9.36 12.13 7.63
C GLY A 210 -8.17 11.21 7.94
N ILE A 211 -8.14 10.08 7.26
CA ILE A 211 -7.04 9.10 7.36
C ILE A 211 -6.29 8.93 6.05
N PHE A 212 -4.99 8.70 6.16
CA PHE A 212 -4.11 8.37 5.04
C PHE A 212 -3.66 6.92 5.14
N ILE A 213 -3.81 6.17 4.07
CA ILE A 213 -3.41 4.77 3.95
C ILE A 213 -2.52 4.65 2.72
N ALA A 214 -1.34 4.05 2.87
CA ALA A 214 -0.47 3.75 1.75
C ALA A 214 0.06 2.33 1.84
N GLY A 215 0.26 1.68 0.70
CA GLY A 215 0.93 0.39 0.62
C GLY A 215 1.82 0.32 -0.61
N TYR A 216 3.12 0.10 -0.44
CA TYR A 216 4.05 -0.02 -1.56
C TYR A 216 5.29 -0.84 -1.21
N THR A 217 6.02 -1.23 -2.24
CA THR A 217 7.35 -1.82 -2.11
C THR A 217 8.37 -0.71 -2.34
N PRO A 218 9.35 -0.46 -1.45
CA PRO A 218 10.23 0.71 -1.53
C PRO A 218 11.38 0.50 -2.54
N LEU A 219 11.00 0.31 -3.80
CA LEU A 219 11.91 0.18 -4.93
C LEU A 219 12.60 1.49 -5.24
N LEU A 220 12.04 2.61 -4.78
CA LEU A 220 12.66 3.92 -4.91
C LEU A 220 13.55 4.31 -3.71
N GLY A 221 13.78 3.39 -2.78
CA GLY A 221 14.57 3.69 -1.59
C GLY A 221 13.89 4.67 -0.63
N GLU A 222 14.67 5.57 -0.01
CA GLU A 222 14.15 6.56 0.94
C GLU A 222 13.55 7.80 0.24
N THR A 223 12.39 7.60 -0.39
CA THR A 223 11.55 8.71 -0.87
C THR A 223 11.03 9.57 0.28
N GLN A 224 10.46 10.74 -0.01
CA GLN A 224 9.88 11.58 1.03
C GLN A 224 8.70 10.89 1.72
N LEU A 225 7.95 10.06 0.99
CA LEU A 225 6.93 9.20 1.59
C LEU A 225 7.56 8.22 2.58
N THR A 226 8.63 7.51 2.19
CA THR A 226 9.36 6.61 3.08
C THR A 226 9.83 7.33 4.35
N LYS A 227 10.50 8.49 4.18
CA LYS A 227 11.04 9.30 5.29
C LYS A 227 9.94 9.79 6.22
N HIS A 228 8.82 10.27 5.66
CA HIS A 228 7.68 10.74 6.43
C HIS A 228 7.16 9.69 7.41
N PHE A 229 7.16 8.41 7.02
CA PHE A 229 6.70 7.33 7.88
C PHE A 229 7.79 6.72 8.76
N MET A 230 8.97 6.46 8.21
CA MET A 230 10.03 5.73 8.92
C MET A 230 10.80 6.60 9.92
N HIS A 231 10.86 7.91 9.70
CA HIS A 231 11.55 8.86 10.58
C HIS A 231 10.60 9.69 11.44
N SER A 232 9.28 9.42 11.39
CA SER A 232 8.31 10.12 12.23
C SER A 232 8.50 9.77 13.71
N THR A 233 8.43 10.79 14.55
CA THR A 233 8.32 10.65 16.02
C THR A 233 6.87 10.78 16.50
N ASN A 234 5.94 11.08 15.60
CA ASN A 234 4.52 11.21 15.92
C ASN A 234 3.83 9.86 15.82
N GLU A 235 3.28 9.38 16.94
CA GLU A 235 2.48 8.14 17.00
C GLU A 235 1.33 8.12 15.99
N LYS A 236 0.76 9.26 15.58
CA LYS A 236 -0.32 9.29 14.59
C LYS A 236 0.13 8.93 13.17
N VAL A 237 1.44 8.80 12.94
CA VAL A 237 2.07 8.36 11.70
C VAL A 237 2.79 7.05 11.99
N TRP A 238 2.28 5.95 11.44
CA TRP A 238 2.74 4.62 11.76
C TRP A 238 3.01 3.79 10.52
N HIS A 239 3.90 2.81 10.62
CA HIS A 239 4.18 1.89 9.53
C HIS A 239 4.42 0.47 10.05
N ILE A 240 4.21 -0.50 9.15
CA ILE A 240 4.56 -1.90 9.35
C ILE A 240 5.06 -2.48 8.05
N GLY A 241 5.96 -3.47 8.16
CA GLY A 241 6.43 -4.23 7.02
C GLY A 241 6.01 -5.69 7.08
N ALA A 242 6.09 -6.34 5.92
CA ALA A 242 5.91 -7.77 5.75
C ALA A 242 6.88 -8.27 4.69
N THR A 243 7.49 -9.41 4.97
CA THR A 243 8.46 -10.08 4.09
C THR A 243 7.80 -11.26 3.37
N TRP A 244 8.54 -11.92 2.48
CA TRP A 244 8.09 -13.20 1.94
C TRP A 244 7.87 -14.29 2.99
N ASP A 245 8.57 -14.25 4.12
CA ASP A 245 8.37 -15.23 5.19
C ASP A 245 7.03 -15.04 5.90
N ASP A 246 6.48 -13.83 5.82
CA ASP A 246 5.15 -13.47 6.33
C ASP A 246 4.00 -13.76 5.35
N ALA A 247 4.31 -14.39 4.21
CA ALA A 247 3.38 -14.70 3.12
C ALA A 247 3.29 -16.23 2.88
N PRO A 248 2.47 -16.95 3.67
CA PRO A 248 2.35 -18.41 3.58
C PRO A 248 1.72 -18.92 2.28
N HIS A 249 0.98 -18.07 1.55
CA HIS A 249 0.42 -18.43 0.25
C HIS A 249 1.45 -18.52 -0.88
N MET A 250 2.65 -17.98 -0.66
CA MET A 250 3.72 -17.98 -1.68
C MET A 250 4.53 -19.27 -1.59
N ASP A 251 4.61 -19.99 -2.71
CA ASP A 251 5.37 -21.24 -2.82
C ASP A 251 6.89 -21.06 -2.57
N PRO A 252 7.52 -21.83 -1.67
CA PRO A 252 8.95 -21.71 -1.37
C PRO A 252 9.89 -21.94 -2.56
N GLU A 253 9.53 -22.81 -3.52
CA GLU A 253 10.35 -23.04 -4.71
C GLU A 253 10.29 -21.85 -5.66
N ALA A 254 9.09 -21.33 -5.90
CA ALA A 254 8.87 -20.11 -6.67
C ALA A 254 9.61 -18.91 -6.07
N LYS A 255 9.61 -18.76 -4.73
CA LYS A 255 10.38 -17.70 -4.03
C LYS A 255 11.86 -17.77 -4.42
N ARG A 256 12.51 -18.93 -4.25
CA ARG A 256 13.94 -19.11 -4.58
C ARG A 256 14.25 -18.83 -6.04
N LEU A 257 13.38 -19.31 -6.95
CA LEU A 257 13.54 -19.09 -8.38
C LEU A 257 13.48 -17.60 -8.72
N ILE A 258 12.46 -16.88 -8.22
CA ILE A 258 12.27 -15.46 -8.49
C ILE A 258 13.39 -14.62 -7.85
N GLU A 259 13.79 -14.93 -6.61
CA GLU A 259 14.88 -14.22 -5.92
C GLU A 259 16.20 -14.30 -6.70
N SER A 260 16.52 -15.45 -7.29
CA SER A 260 17.72 -15.64 -8.11
C SER A 260 17.76 -14.76 -9.36
N GLN A 261 16.61 -14.28 -9.82
CA GLN A 261 16.47 -13.41 -11.00
C GLN A 261 16.55 -11.93 -10.65
N TYR A 262 16.43 -11.55 -9.37
CA TYR A 262 16.50 -10.16 -8.97
C TYR A 262 17.93 -9.63 -8.94
N PRO A 263 18.18 -8.42 -9.48
CA PRO A 263 19.43 -7.72 -9.24
C PRO A 263 19.69 -7.57 -7.75
N GLU A 264 20.93 -7.77 -7.31
CA GLU A 264 21.32 -7.77 -5.89
C GLU A 264 20.80 -6.53 -5.14
N HIS A 265 20.92 -5.35 -5.75
CA HIS A 265 20.49 -4.08 -5.16
C HIS A 265 18.96 -3.95 -4.97
N GLN A 266 18.14 -4.80 -5.59
CA GLN A 266 16.68 -4.80 -5.45
C GLN A 266 16.17 -5.92 -4.54
N LYS A 267 17.01 -6.90 -4.17
CA LYS A 267 16.57 -8.10 -3.45
C LYS A 267 15.90 -7.75 -2.14
N ASP A 268 16.53 -6.94 -1.30
CA ASP A 268 15.98 -6.59 0.02
C ASP A 268 14.66 -5.83 -0.09
N ALA A 269 14.53 -4.88 -1.02
CA ALA A 269 13.27 -4.19 -1.25
C ALA A 269 12.17 -5.16 -1.72
N ARG A 270 12.48 -6.04 -2.68
CA ARG A 270 11.49 -6.95 -3.28
C ARG A 270 11.08 -8.12 -2.39
N THR A 271 11.97 -8.60 -1.52
CA THR A 271 11.76 -9.81 -0.69
C THR A 271 11.47 -9.50 0.77
N LYS A 272 11.95 -8.36 1.28
CA LYS A 272 11.81 -7.95 2.68
C LYS A 272 11.09 -6.61 2.87
N GLY A 273 10.86 -5.84 1.80
CA GLY A 273 10.26 -4.51 1.92
C GLY A 273 11.20 -3.49 2.57
N ILE A 274 12.51 -3.75 2.60
CA ILE A 274 13.49 -2.82 3.17
C ILE A 274 13.83 -1.77 2.11
N PRO A 275 13.72 -0.46 2.41
CA PRO A 275 14.08 0.58 1.46
C PRO A 275 15.49 0.38 0.91
N MET A 276 15.63 0.51 -0.39
CA MET A 276 16.95 0.56 -1.01
C MET A 276 17.76 1.71 -0.42
N LEU A 277 18.89 1.40 0.23
CA LEU A 277 19.80 2.40 0.77
C LEU A 277 20.44 3.21 -0.38
N GLY A 278 19.89 4.40 -0.62
CA GLY A 278 20.44 5.40 -1.52
C GLY A 278 19.97 5.29 -2.98
N GLN A 279 18.83 5.92 -3.28
CA GLN A 279 18.68 6.55 -4.60
C GLN A 279 19.62 7.75 -4.66
N GLY A 280 20.53 7.73 -5.64
CA GLY A 280 21.66 8.66 -5.73
C GLY A 280 23.03 8.03 -5.45
N ARG A 281 23.15 6.70 -5.35
CA ARG A 281 24.47 6.08 -5.30
C ARG A 281 25.24 6.30 -6.60
N ILE A 282 26.26 7.15 -6.50
CA ILE A 282 27.45 7.14 -7.36
C ILE A 282 28.05 5.70 -7.43
N PHE A 283 27.83 4.87 -6.41
CA PHE A 283 28.41 3.53 -6.26
C PHE A 283 27.40 2.39 -6.49
N ARG A 284 27.60 1.63 -7.56
CA ARG A 284 26.68 0.57 -8.01
C ARG A 284 26.80 -0.77 -7.27
N SER A 285 27.76 -0.90 -6.37
CA SER A 285 28.06 -2.16 -5.66
C SER A 285 27.28 -2.25 -4.34
N SER A 286 26.84 -3.46 -3.97
CA SER A 286 26.26 -3.69 -2.65
C SER A 286 27.36 -3.72 -1.59
N GLU A 287 27.03 -3.34 -0.36
CA GLU A 287 27.98 -3.42 0.76
C GLU A 287 28.41 -4.88 0.98
N SER A 288 27.47 -5.82 0.90
CA SER A 288 27.74 -7.26 0.98
C SER A 288 28.77 -7.77 -0.05
N SER A 289 28.86 -7.15 -1.24
CA SER A 289 29.83 -7.53 -2.26
C SER A 289 31.25 -7.03 -2.01
N ILE A 290 31.41 -6.09 -1.08
CA ILE A 290 32.71 -5.46 -0.75
C ILE A 290 33.13 -5.72 0.69
N LEU A 291 32.28 -6.36 1.50
CA LEU A 291 32.61 -6.79 2.85
C LEU A 291 33.41 -8.09 2.80
N VAL A 292 34.42 -8.15 3.67
CA VAL A 292 35.23 -9.34 3.95
C VAL A 292 35.39 -9.44 5.46
N ASP A 293 35.59 -10.67 5.96
CA ASP A 293 35.94 -10.85 7.36
C ASP A 293 37.26 -10.10 7.67
N PRO A 294 37.35 -9.43 8.82
CA PRO A 294 38.57 -8.70 9.20
C PRO A 294 39.81 -9.63 9.21
N TYR A 295 40.90 -9.18 8.57
CA TYR A 295 42.19 -9.87 8.57
C TYR A 295 43.34 -8.88 8.72
N GLU A 296 44.51 -9.40 9.13
CA GLU A 296 45.72 -8.59 9.27
C GLU A 296 46.25 -8.19 7.89
N ILE A 297 46.29 -6.88 7.63
CA ILE A 297 46.76 -6.34 6.36
C ILE A 297 48.30 -6.39 6.30
N PRO A 298 48.92 -7.02 5.30
CA PRO A 298 50.37 -7.09 5.18
C PRO A 298 51.04 -5.71 5.16
N ASP A 299 52.22 -5.60 5.78
CA ASP A 299 52.95 -4.33 5.89
C ASP A 299 53.51 -3.82 4.57
N HIS A 300 53.74 -4.70 3.61
CA HIS A 300 54.27 -4.33 2.30
C HIS A 300 53.20 -3.74 1.34
N TRP A 301 51.91 -3.84 1.68
CA TRP A 301 50.85 -3.25 0.85
C TRP A 301 50.91 -1.73 0.90
N ALA A 302 50.68 -1.08 -0.24
CA ALA A 302 50.66 0.37 -0.30
C ALA A 302 49.40 0.90 0.42
N ARG A 303 49.57 1.87 1.32
CA ARG A 303 48.46 2.42 2.11
C ARG A 303 48.26 3.91 1.83
N ILE A 304 46.99 4.33 1.79
CA ILE A 304 46.58 5.73 1.78
C ILE A 304 45.51 5.93 2.85
N CYS A 305 45.51 7.10 3.49
CA CYS A 305 44.48 7.51 4.44
C CYS A 305 43.74 8.71 3.86
N GLY A 306 42.43 8.55 3.66
CA GLY A 306 41.52 9.66 3.41
C GLY A 306 40.99 10.17 4.74
N ILE A 307 41.06 11.49 4.95
CA ILE A 307 40.56 12.12 6.18
C ILE A 307 39.61 13.24 5.80
N ASP A 308 38.43 13.22 6.43
CA ASP A 308 37.45 14.30 6.40
C ASP A 308 37.38 14.96 7.79
N PHE A 309 37.83 16.21 7.84
CA PHE A 309 37.90 16.97 9.09
C PHE A 309 36.52 17.58 9.40
N GLY A 310 35.82 16.96 10.35
CA GLY A 310 34.52 17.44 10.80
C GLY A 310 34.61 18.64 11.73
N LEU A 311 34.07 19.79 11.29
CA LEU A 311 33.89 21.00 12.12
C LEU A 311 32.45 21.16 12.62
N ALA A 312 31.46 20.83 11.78
CA ALA A 312 30.02 20.85 12.11
C ALA A 312 29.38 19.45 12.03
N HIS A 313 30.18 18.42 11.81
CA HIS A 313 29.80 17.00 11.76
C HIS A 313 30.94 16.17 12.35
N PRO A 314 30.72 14.87 12.63
CA PRO A 314 31.80 13.98 13.05
C PRO A 314 32.94 13.96 12.03
N ALA A 315 34.18 13.96 12.52
CA ALA A 315 35.35 13.71 11.68
C ALA A 315 35.39 12.22 11.29
N ALA A 316 35.82 11.93 10.07
CA ALA A 316 35.94 10.56 9.56
C ALA A 316 37.33 10.34 8.96
N ALA A 317 37.87 9.13 9.12
CA ALA A 317 39.10 8.70 8.47
C ALA A 317 38.92 7.27 7.97
N ALA A 318 39.40 7.01 6.75
CA ALA A 318 39.36 5.69 6.12
C ALA A 318 40.74 5.35 5.56
N TRP A 319 41.23 4.16 5.93
CA TRP A 319 42.46 3.59 5.38
C TRP A 319 42.13 2.69 4.21
N LEU A 320 42.86 2.85 3.11
CA LEU A 320 42.87 1.92 1.98
C LEU A 320 44.24 1.28 1.91
N ALA A 321 44.27 -0.05 1.80
CA ALA A 321 45.46 -0.82 1.52
C ALA A 321 45.31 -1.50 0.16
N TRP A 322 46.30 -1.37 -0.72
CA TRP A 322 46.27 -1.89 -2.07
C TRP A 322 47.33 -2.98 -2.25
N ASN A 323 46.87 -4.20 -2.49
CA ASN A 323 47.70 -5.29 -3.00
C ASN A 323 48.03 -5.04 -4.47
N ARG A 324 49.32 -4.97 -4.82
CA ARG A 324 49.79 -4.71 -6.19
C ARG A 324 50.17 -5.98 -6.94
N ASP A 325 50.24 -7.10 -6.24
CA ASP A 325 50.52 -8.44 -6.77
C ASP A 325 49.21 -9.17 -7.08
#